data_AF-A0A553MK89-F1
#
_entry.id   AF-A0A553MK89-F1
#
_cell.length_a   1.000
_cell.length_b   1.000
_cell.length_c   1.000
_cell.angle_alpha   90.00
_cell.angle_beta   90.00
_cell.angle_gamma   90.00
#
_symmetry.space_group_name_H-M   'P 1'
#
loop_
_entity.id
_entity.type
_entity.pdbx_description
1 polymer ?
#
loop_
_entity_poly.entity_id
_entity_poly.type
_entity_poly.pdbx_seq_one_letter_code
_entity_poly.pdbx_strand_id
1 'polypeptide(L)'
;MITLMVIAVDRYFVITRPLASIGVLSQKRALLILLVAWTYSLGWSLPPFFGWSAYVPEGLLTSCTWDYMTFTPSVRAYTMLLFIFVFFIPLIVIIYCYFFIFRSIRSTNE
;
A
#
# COMPACT_ATOMS: atom_id res chain seq x y z
N MET A 1 2.29 -1.33 -3.73
CA MET A 1 1.56 -0.10 -3.36
C MET A 1 1.93 0.41 -1.98
N ILE A 2 2.01 -0.45 -0.96
CA ILE A 2 2.33 -0.05 0.43
C ILE A 2 3.66 0.71 0.57
N THR A 3 4.73 0.24 -0.08
CA THR A 3 6.02 0.96 -0.04
C THR A 3 5.94 2.37 -0.66
N LEU A 4 5.21 2.51 -1.78
CA LEU A 4 5.00 3.83 -2.41
C LEU A 4 4.18 4.75 -1.51
N MET A 5 3.17 4.21 -0.82
CA MET A 5 2.40 4.94 0.19
C MET A 5 3.31 5.43 1.32
N VAL A 6 4.18 4.57 1.86
CA VAL A 6 5.14 4.95 2.90
C VAL A 6 6.05 6.08 2.43
N ILE A 7 6.58 5.98 1.19
CA ILE A 7 7.44 7.03 0.62
C ILE A 7 6.66 8.34 0.44
N ALA A 8 5.41 8.28 -0.05
CA ALA A 8 4.58 9.47 -0.22
C ALA A 8 4.30 10.17 1.12
N VAL A 9 4.03 9.40 2.17
CA VAL A 9 3.82 9.91 3.54
C VAL A 9 5.09 10.55 4.09
N ASP A 10 6.25 9.90 3.93
CA ASP A 10 7.55 10.46 4.32
C ASP A 10 7.80 11.82 3.64
N ARG A 11 7.64 11.87 2.31
CA ARG A 11 7.78 13.10 1.53
C ARG A 11 6.79 14.18 1.97
N TYR A 12 5.56 13.81 2.29
CA TYR A 12 4.56 14.74 2.79
C TYR A 12 5.01 15.41 4.10
N PHE A 13 5.49 14.64 5.07
CA PHE A 13 5.98 15.20 6.33
C PHE A 13 7.22 16.07 6.16
N VAL A 14 8.19 15.63 5.35
CA VAL A 14 9.43 16.37 5.11
C VAL A 14 9.17 17.71 4.41
N ILE A 15 8.29 17.75 3.42
CA ILE A 15 8.04 18.95 2.61
C ILE A 15 7.09 19.92 3.32
N THR A 16 5.97 19.43 3.86
CA THR A 16 4.93 20.33 4.41
C THR A 16 5.20 20.76 5.85
N ARG A 17 6.05 20.03 6.59
CA ARG A 17 6.35 20.32 8.00
C ARG A 17 7.86 20.21 8.30
N PRO A 18 8.71 21.06 7.67
CA PRO A 18 10.16 20.94 7.77
C PRO A 18 10.67 21.05 9.22
N LEU A 19 10.13 21.95 10.04
CA LEU A 19 10.54 22.13 11.45
C LEU A 19 10.12 20.98 12.37
N ALA A 20 8.97 20.35 12.09
CA ALA A 20 8.52 19.17 12.84
C ALA A 20 9.17 17.87 12.35
N SER A 21 9.71 17.86 11.13
CA SER A 21 10.37 16.72 10.47
C SER A 21 11.81 16.49 10.95
N ILE A 22 12.47 17.51 11.50
CA ILE A 22 13.83 17.41 12.04
C ILE A 22 13.84 16.37 13.17
N GLY A 23 14.42 15.19 12.90
CA GLY A 23 14.52 14.07 13.84
C GLY A 23 13.38 13.05 13.82
N VAL A 24 12.38 13.18 12.92
CA VAL A 24 11.23 12.25 12.89
C VAL A 24 11.58 10.89 12.29
N LEU A 25 12.37 10.85 11.22
CA LEU A 25 12.74 9.60 10.56
C LEU A 25 14.14 9.13 11.01
N SER A 26 14.18 8.45 12.16
CA SER A 26 15.37 7.72 12.58
C SER A 26 15.50 6.39 11.81
N GLN A 27 16.71 5.91 11.58
CA GLN A 27 16.98 4.59 10.98
C GLN A 27 16.20 3.47 11.69
N LYS A 28 16.04 3.54 13.02
CA LYS A 28 15.24 2.57 13.79
C LYS A 28 13.75 2.61 13.41
N ARG A 29 13.19 3.81 13.20
CA ARG A 29 11.79 3.99 12.80
C ARG A 29 11.57 3.55 11.36
N ALA A 30 12.49 3.86 10.45
CA ALA A 30 12.44 3.39 9.07
C ALA A 30 12.45 1.87 8.99
N LEU A 31 13.30 1.20 9.79
CA LEU A 31 13.34 -0.26 9.87
C LEU A 31 12.03 -0.84 10.40
N LEU A 32 11.43 -0.24 11.45
CA LEU A 32 10.12 -0.65 11.96
C LEU A 32 9.03 -0.50 10.89
N ILE A 33 9.00 0.61 10.15
CA ILE A 33 8.02 0.84 9.07
C ILE A 33 8.18 -0.20 7.96
N LEU A 34 9.42 -0.54 7.58
CA LEU A 34 9.70 -1.59 6.61
C LEU A 34 9.18 -2.96 7.09
N LEU A 35 9.46 -3.34 8.34
CA LEU A 35 8.96 -4.60 8.91
C LEU A 35 7.43 -4.66 8.90
N VAL A 36 6.76 -3.56 9.24
CA VAL A 36 5.29 -3.47 9.17
C VAL A 36 4.80 -3.61 7.73
N ALA A 37 5.44 -2.96 6.76
CA ALA A 37 5.06 -3.07 5.35
C ALA A 37 5.22 -4.50 4.82
N TRP A 38 6.30 -5.20 5.21
CA TRP A 38 6.55 -6.59 4.85
C TRP A 38 5.52 -7.54 5.46
N THR A 39 5.29 -7.45 6.76
CA THR A 39 4.29 -8.28 7.47
C THR A 39 2.88 -8.04 6.95
N TYR A 40 2.52 -6.79 6.65
CA TYR A 40 1.25 -6.47 6.01
C TYR A 40 1.12 -7.09 4.63
N SER A 41 2.17 -7.01 3.81
CA SER A 41 2.18 -7.60 2.45
C SER A 41 2.03 -9.11 2.52
N LEU A 42 2.77 -9.78 3.42
CA LEU A 42 2.64 -11.22 3.66
C LEU A 42 1.25 -11.59 4.17
N GLY A 43 0.66 -10.78 5.05
CA GLY A 43 -0.69 -11.01 5.58
C GLY A 43 -1.77 -11.08 4.50
N TRP A 44 -1.60 -10.35 3.40
CA TRP A 44 -2.51 -10.40 2.26
C TRP A 44 -2.08 -11.37 1.14
N SER A 45 -0.80 -11.77 1.06
CA SER A 45 -0.33 -12.73 0.05
C SER A 45 -0.41 -14.20 0.47
N LEU A 46 -0.35 -14.48 1.77
CA LEU A 46 -0.38 -15.85 2.29
C LEU A 46 -1.77 -16.52 2.38
N PRO A 47 -2.91 -15.83 2.54
CA PRO A 47 -4.22 -16.46 2.69
C PRO A 47 -4.61 -17.51 1.62
N PRO A 48 -4.23 -17.37 0.33
CA PRO A 48 -4.48 -18.41 -0.67
C PRO A 48 -3.77 -19.75 -0.39
N PHE A 49 -2.64 -19.74 0.34
CA PHE A 49 -1.99 -20.98 0.77
C PHE A 49 -2.75 -21.70 1.89
N PHE A 50 -3.61 -20.99 2.61
CA PHE A 50 -4.39 -21.51 3.73
C PHE A 50 -5.86 -21.75 3.37
N GLY A 51 -6.22 -21.70 2.08
CA GLY A 51 -7.54 -22.10 1.57
C GLY A 51 -8.61 -21.01 1.55
N TRP A 52 -8.30 -19.74 1.83
CA TRP A 52 -9.27 -18.65 1.65
C TRP A 52 -9.51 -18.34 0.15
N SER A 53 -8.46 -18.49 -0.65
CA SER A 53 -8.48 -18.45 -2.12
C SER A 53 -7.45 -19.46 -2.63
N ALA A 54 -7.09 -19.42 -3.91
CA ALA A 54 -6.05 -20.27 -4.49
C ALA A 54 -5.19 -19.45 -5.45
N TYR A 55 -3.92 -19.83 -5.62
CA TYR A 55 -3.11 -19.33 -6.74
C TYR A 55 -3.33 -20.25 -7.95
N VAL A 56 -3.84 -19.68 -9.05
CA VAL A 56 -4.21 -20.39 -10.27
C VAL A 56 -3.52 -19.77 -11.50
N PRO A 57 -3.23 -20.54 -12.56
CA PRO A 57 -2.72 -19.98 -13.80
C PRO A 57 -3.69 -18.99 -14.43
N GLU A 58 -3.18 -17.90 -14.99
CA GLU A 58 -3.99 -16.87 -15.66
C GLU A 58 -3.74 -16.83 -17.17
N GLY A 59 -4.76 -16.40 -17.93
CA GLY A 59 -4.65 -16.12 -19.37
C GLY A 59 -4.12 -17.31 -20.19
N LEU A 60 -2.92 -17.14 -20.77
CA LEU A 60 -2.23 -18.16 -21.58
C LEU A 60 -1.57 -19.28 -20.74
N LEU A 61 -1.83 -19.32 -19.43
CA LEU A 61 -1.32 -20.33 -18.50
C LEU A 61 0.22 -20.29 -18.32
N THR A 62 0.84 -19.14 -18.57
CA THR A 62 2.30 -18.90 -18.40
C THR A 62 2.64 -18.13 -17.13
N SER A 63 1.66 -17.55 -16.45
CA SER A 63 1.78 -16.88 -15.16
C SER A 63 0.70 -17.37 -14.19
N CYS A 64 0.92 -17.15 -12.90
CA CYS A 64 -0.04 -17.48 -11.85
C CYS A 64 -0.47 -16.21 -11.10
N THR A 65 -1.73 -16.19 -10.70
CA THR A 65 -2.34 -15.10 -9.92
C THR A 65 -3.32 -15.68 -8.92
N TRP A 66 -3.91 -14.85 -8.05
CA TRP A 66 -4.96 -15.33 -7.14
C TRP A 66 -6.23 -15.63 -7.95
N ASP A 67 -7.01 -16.61 -7.52
CA ASP A 67 -8.28 -16.93 -8.15
C ASP A 67 -9.25 -15.76 -7.99
N TYR A 68 -9.61 -15.15 -9.11
CA TYR A 68 -10.64 -14.10 -9.22
C TYR A 68 -11.81 -14.53 -10.12
N MET A 69 -11.76 -15.74 -10.69
CA MET A 69 -12.74 -16.25 -11.66
C MET A 69 -13.81 -17.08 -10.98
N THR A 70 -13.47 -17.77 -9.90
CA THR A 70 -14.42 -18.57 -9.14
C THR A 70 -15.42 -17.70 -8.40
N PHE A 71 -16.72 -17.94 -8.64
CA PHE A 71 -17.81 -17.13 -8.09
C PHE A 71 -18.29 -17.58 -6.69
N THR A 72 -17.42 -18.15 -5.87
CA THR A 72 -17.77 -18.48 -4.48
C THR A 72 -17.72 -17.22 -3.59
N PRO A 73 -18.58 -17.13 -2.55
CA PRO A 73 -18.58 -15.98 -1.65
C PRO A 73 -17.22 -15.74 -0.97
N SER A 74 -16.49 -16.81 -0.63
CA SER A 74 -15.17 -16.74 0.01
C SER A 74 -14.13 -16.07 -0.89
N VAL A 75 -14.01 -16.56 -2.13
CA VAL A 75 -13.06 -16.03 -3.13
C VAL A 75 -13.40 -14.58 -3.45
N ARG A 76 -14.67 -14.27 -3.70
CA ARG A 76 -15.10 -12.90 -3.99
C ARG A 76 -14.84 -11.94 -2.83
N ALA A 77 -15.09 -12.36 -1.60
CA ALA A 77 -14.79 -11.56 -0.41
C ALA A 77 -13.28 -11.29 -0.32
N TYR A 78 -12.44 -12.29 -0.53
CA TYR A 78 -10.99 -12.13 -0.56
C TYR A 78 -10.54 -11.16 -1.66
N THR A 79 -11.05 -11.30 -2.89
CA THR A 79 -10.76 -10.38 -4.00
C THR A 79 -11.15 -8.94 -3.67
N MET A 80 -12.34 -8.71 -3.11
CA MET A 80 -12.80 -7.38 -2.71
C MET A 80 -11.93 -6.76 -1.62
N LEU A 81 -11.52 -7.56 -0.62
CA LEU A 81 -10.60 -7.12 0.43
C LEU A 81 -9.24 -6.72 -0.14
N LEU A 82 -8.68 -7.51 -1.07
CA LEU A 82 -7.43 -7.15 -1.74
C LEU A 82 -7.54 -5.79 -2.45
N PHE A 83 -8.61 -5.55 -3.21
CA PHE A 83 -8.82 -4.25 -3.86
C PHE A 83 -8.89 -3.11 -2.84
N ILE A 84 -9.63 -3.27 -1.76
CA ILE A 84 -9.80 -2.22 -0.75
C ILE A 84 -8.49 -1.94 -0.01
N PHE A 85 -7.87 -2.98 0.54
CA PHE A 85 -6.76 -2.84 1.47
C PHE A 85 -5.39 -2.72 0.79
N VAL A 86 -5.18 -3.42 -0.33
CA VAL A 86 -3.88 -3.44 -1.02
C VAL A 86 -3.80 -2.37 -2.10
N PHE A 87 -4.94 -1.91 -2.64
CA PHE A 87 -4.99 -0.93 -3.73
C PHE A 87 -5.63 0.41 -3.33
N PHE A 88 -6.93 0.45 -3.02
CA PHE A 88 -7.66 1.71 -2.84
C PHE A 88 -7.20 2.53 -1.63
N ILE A 89 -7.04 1.91 -0.45
CA ILE A 89 -6.56 2.61 0.74
C ILE A 89 -5.17 3.23 0.48
N PRO A 90 -4.16 2.47 0.02
CA PRO A 90 -2.85 3.05 -0.32
C PRO A 90 -2.93 4.14 -1.38
N LEU A 91 -3.76 3.96 -2.42
CA LEU A 91 -3.93 4.95 -3.48
C LEU A 91 -4.50 6.27 -2.96
N ILE A 92 -5.54 6.22 -2.12
CA ILE A 92 -6.15 7.42 -1.53
C ILE A 92 -5.13 8.17 -0.67
N VAL A 93 -4.36 7.45 0.14
CA VAL A 93 -3.30 8.05 0.97
C VAL A 93 -2.24 8.72 0.09
N ILE A 94 -1.80 8.06 -0.99
CA ILE A 94 -0.83 8.63 -1.94
C ILE A 94 -1.38 9.91 -2.56
N ILE A 95 -2.61 9.89 -3.08
CA ILE A 95 -3.26 11.06 -3.68
C ILE A 95 -3.36 12.20 -2.68
N TYR A 96 -3.77 11.91 -1.44
CA TYR A 96 -3.85 12.88 -0.36
C TYR A 96 -2.48 13.52 -0.07
N CYS A 97 -1.44 12.71 0.11
CA CYS A 97 -0.08 13.21 0.36
C CYS A 97 0.40 14.13 -0.75
N TYR A 98 0.27 13.73 -2.02
CA TYR A 98 0.70 14.54 -3.15
C TYR A 98 -0.13 15.80 -3.36
N PHE A 99 -1.44 15.75 -3.13
CA PHE A 99 -2.31 16.93 -3.20
C PHE A 99 -1.86 18.00 -2.20
N PHE A 100 -1.59 17.63 -0.96
CA PHE A 100 -1.13 18.59 0.05
C PHE A 100 0.30 19.06 -0.16
N ILE A 101 1.20 18.21 -0.67
CA ILE A 101 2.54 18.63 -1.09
C ILE A 101 2.42 19.73 -2.14
N PHE A 102 1.62 19.51 -3.19
CA PHE A 102 1.41 20.50 -4.25
C PHE A 102 0.84 21.81 -3.71
N ARG A 103 -0.18 21.73 -2.83
CA ARG A 103 -0.76 22.91 -2.18
C ARG A 103 0.27 23.68 -1.36
N SER A 104 1.09 22.99 -0.59
CA SER A 104 2.14 23.61 0.24
C SER A 104 3.18 24.34 -0.61
N ILE A 105 3.63 23.72 -1.71
CA ILE A 105 4.60 24.33 -2.62
C ILE A 105 4.01 25.59 -3.26
N ARG A 106 2.74 25.54 -3.68
CA ARG A 106 2.06 26.71 -4.27
C ARG A 106 1.97 27.88 -3.29
N SER A 107 1.66 27.64 -2.02
CA SER A 107 1.59 28.69 -1.00
C SER A 107 2.94 29.30 -0.61
N THR A 108 4.07 28.64 -0.91
CA THR A 108 5.41 29.17 -0.64
C THR A 108 5.96 29.99 -1.81
N ASN A 109 5.42 29.83 -3.01
CA ASN A 109 5.80 30.58 -4.22
C ASN A 109 5.00 31.89 -4.40
N GLU A 110 4.05 32.18 -3.50
CA GLU A 110 3.37 33.47 -3.37
C GLU A 110 4.01 34.26 -2.21
#